data_AF-A0A0A2A6R6-F1
#
_entry.id   AF-A0A0A2A6R6-F1
#
_cell.length_a   1.000
_cell.length_b   1.000
_cell.length_c   1.000
_cell.angle_alpha   90.00
_cell.angle_beta   90.00
_cell.angle_gamma   90.00
#
_symmetry.space_group_name_H-M   'P 1'
#
loop_
_entity.id
_entity.type
_entity.pdbx_description
1 polymer ?
#
loop_
_entity_poly.entity_id
_entity_poly.type
_entity_poly.pdbx_seq_one_letter_code
_entity_poly.pdbx_strand_id
1 'polypeptide(L)' 'MGRSAYICKSKKCYSDSKIKKKLQKALKTFLDPEFIDIFEKVISSYNDNPIKGI' A
#
# COMPACT_ATOMS: atom_id res chain seq x y z
N MET A 1 19.01 7.00 6.64
CA MET A 1 18.61 6.39 5.36
C MET A 1 17.49 5.40 5.62
N GLY A 2 16.27 5.69 5.15
CA GLY A 2 15.09 4.84 5.36
C GLY A 2 14.97 3.70 4.35
N ARG A 3 14.08 2.73 4.63
CA ARG A 3 13.71 1.68 3.68
C ARG A 3 12.43 2.08 2.97
N SER A 4 12.40 1.89 1.66
CA SER A 4 11.20 2.09 0.84
C SER A 4 10.81 0.77 0.17
N ALA A 5 9.52 0.65 -0.14
CA ALA A 5 8.98 -0.47 -0.88
C ALA A 5 8.02 0.06 -1.95
N TYR A 6 8.03 -0.57 -3.12
CA TYR A 6 7.13 -0.24 -4.22
C TYR A 6 6.04 -1.31 -4.33
N ILE A 7 4.83 -0.88 -4.63
CA ILE A 7 3.70 -1.77 -4.95
C ILE A 7 3.21 -1.45 -6.35
N CYS A 8 2.87 -2.48 -7.12
CA CYS A 8 2.26 -2.27 -8.42
C CYS A 8 0.87 -1.62 -8.27
N LYS A 9 0.54 -0.72 -9.20
CA LYS A 9 -0.72 0.06 -9.20
C LYS A 9 -1.97 -0.80 -9.32
N SER A 10 -1.86 -1.99 -9.90
CA SER A 10 -3.01 -2.86 -10.19
C SER A 10 -3.73 -3.32 -8.91
N LYS A 11 -5.07 -3.42 -8.98
CA LYS A 11 -5.94 -3.96 -7.91
C LYS A 11 -5.47 -5.28 -7.33
N LYS A 12 -4.96 -6.16 -8.17
CA LYS A 12 -4.42 -7.47 -7.77
C LYS A 12 -3.25 -7.37 -6.78
N CYS A 13 -2.49 -6.27 -6.79
CA CYS A 13 -1.28 -6.14 -5.98
C CYS A 13 -1.56 -5.75 -4.52
N TYR A 14 -2.54 -4.87 -4.30
CA TYR A 14 -2.90 -4.43 -2.95
C TYR A 14 -4.08 -5.20 -2.35
N SER A 15 -4.89 -5.88 -3.16
CA SER A 15 -5.90 -6.82 -2.68
C SER A 15 -5.32 -8.19 -2.30
N ASP A 16 -4.03 -8.43 -2.53
CA ASP A 16 -3.34 -9.66 -2.10
C ASP A 16 -3.32 -9.72 -0.56
N SER A 17 -3.92 -10.75 0.04
CA SER A 17 -3.96 -10.91 1.50
C SER A 17 -2.56 -10.96 2.15
N LYS A 18 -1.53 -11.31 1.37
CA LYS A 18 -0.13 -11.36 1.82
C LYS A 18 0.59 -10.01 1.72
N ILE A 19 -0.03 -8.96 1.15
CA ILE A 19 0.64 -7.66 0.95
C ILE A 19 1.09 -7.05 2.27
N LYS A 20 0.27 -7.14 3.31
CA LYS A 20 0.54 -6.60 4.66
C LYS A 20 1.84 -7.18 5.22
N LYS A 21 1.98 -8.51 5.13
CA LYS A 21 3.16 -9.24 5.60
C LYS A 21 4.40 -8.96 4.74
N LYS A 22 4.23 -8.84 3.41
CA LYS A 22 5.33 -8.47 2.49
C LYS A 22 5.83 -7.05 2.77
N LEU A 23 4.93 -6.12 3.02
CA LEU A 23 5.24 -4.71 3.30
C LEU A 23 5.94 -4.55 4.66
N GLN A 24 5.45 -5.21 5.72
CA GLN A 24 6.13 -5.29 7.02
C GLN A 24 7.55 -5.84 6.89
N LYS A 25 7.74 -6.92 6.10
CA LYS A 25 9.06 -7.52 5.88
C LYS A 25 10.00 -6.60 5.10
N ALA A 26 9.51 -5.93 4.06
CA ALA A 26 10.31 -5.03 3.22
C ALA A 26 10.76 -3.79 4.00
N LEU A 27 9.84 -3.16 4.72
CA LEU A 27 10.11 -1.97 5.52
C LEU A 27 10.79 -2.30 6.86
N LYS A 28 10.80 -3.57 7.28
CA LYS A 28 11.28 -4.05 8.58
C LYS A 28 10.67 -3.24 9.72
N THR A 29 9.38 -2.95 9.58
CA THR A 29 8.59 -2.16 10.52
C THR A 29 7.32 -2.91 10.88
N PHE A 30 6.77 -2.61 12.05
CA PHE A 30 5.43 -3.01 12.39
C PHE A 30 4.47 -2.05 11.67
N LEU A 31 3.53 -2.62 10.92
CA LEU A 31 2.43 -1.84 10.33
C LEU A 31 1.25 -1.98 11.24
N ASP A 32 0.87 -0.86 11.85
CA ASP A 32 -0.28 -0.78 12.74
C ASP A 32 -1.58 -1.00 11.96
N PRO A 33 -2.62 -1.63 12.55
CA PRO A 33 -3.93 -1.76 11.93
C PRO A 33 -4.46 -0.45 11.33
N GLU A 34 -4.23 0.68 12.00
CA GLU A 34 -4.67 2.00 11.52
C GLU A 34 -3.97 2.39 10.21
N PHE A 35 -2.65 2.17 10.12
CA PHE A 35 -1.89 2.43 8.90
C PHE A 35 -2.40 1.59 7.73
N ILE A 36 -2.79 0.34 7.99
CA ILE A 36 -3.33 -0.56 6.98
C ILE A 36 -4.69 -0.07 6.46
N ASP A 37 -5.57 0.42 7.34
CA ASP A 37 -6.87 0.97 6.94
C ASP A 37 -6.71 2.22 6.07
N ILE A 38 -5.79 3.12 6.46
CA ILE A 38 -5.42 4.30 5.68
C ILE A 38 -4.84 3.89 4.33
N PHE A 39 -3.94 2.89 4.31
CA PHE A 39 -3.32 2.39 3.08
C PHE A 39 -4.37 1.85 2.10
N GLU A 40 -5.32 1.03 2.58
CA GLU A 40 -6.39 0.49 1.74
C GLU A 40 -7.29 1.60 1.18
N LYS A 41 -7.66 2.60 2.00
CA LYS A 41 -8.43 3.76 1.56
C LYS A 41 -7.71 4.60 0.51
N VAL A 42 -6.43 4.92 0.71
CA VAL A 42 -5.63 5.73 -0.21
C VAL A 42 -5.45 5.01 -1.54
N ILE A 43 -5.12 3.72 -1.51
CA ILE A 43 -4.95 2.94 -2.73
C ILE A 43 -6.27 2.75 -3.49
N SER A 44 -7.40 2.56 -2.79
CA SER A 44 -8.71 2.49 -3.43
C SER A 44 -9.06 3.82 -4.09
N SER A 45 -8.87 4.94 -3.39
CA SER A 45 -9.09 6.29 -3.91
C SER A 45 -8.23 6.59 -5.15
N TYR A 46 -6.96 6.18 -5.14
CA TYR A 46 -6.03 6.36 -6.26
C TYR A 46 -6.41 5.55 -7.52
N ASN A 47 -7.10 4.43 -7.36
CA ASN A 47 -7.59 3.62 -8.49
C ASN A 47 -8.95 4.09 -9.01
N ASP A 48 -9.84 4.56 -8.14
CA ASP A 48 -11.15 5.11 -8.53
C ASP A 48 -11.03 6.47 -9.21
N ASN A 49 -10.13 7.31 -8.72
CA ASN A 49 -9.70 8.52 -9.40
C ASN A 49 -8.20 8.40 -9.61
N PRO A 50 -7.73 7.94 -10.80
CA PRO A 50 -6.38 8.27 -11.18
C PRO A 50 -6.35 9.78 -11.16
N ILE A 51 -5.69 10.38 -10.17
CA ILE A 51 -5.38 11.81 -10.20
C ILE A 51 -4.61 11.99 -11.52
N LYS A 52 -5.34 12.35 -12.59
CA LYS A 52 -4.77 12.87 -13.82
C LYS A 52 -4.07 14.12 -13.33
N GLY A 53 -2.75 14.10 -13.41
CA GLY A 53 -1.87 15.00 -12.70
C GLY A 53 -2.30 16.46 -12.79
N ILE A 54 -1.88 17.21 -11.77
CA ILE A 54 -1.55 18.62 -11.99
C ILE A 54 -0.31 18.64 -12.89
#